data_AF-A0A2D6FNI2-F1
#
_entry.id   AF-A0A2D6FNI2-F1
#
_cell.length_a   1.000
_cell.length_b   1.000
_cell.length_c   1.000
_cell.angle_alpha   90.00
_cell.angle_beta   90.00
_cell.angle_gamma   90.00
#
_symmetry.space_group_name_H-M   'P 1'
#
loop_
_entity.id
_entity.type
_entity.pdbx_description
1 polymer ?
#
loop_
_entity_poly.entity_id
_entity_poly.type
_entity_poly.pdbx_seq_one_letter_code
_entity_poly.pdbx_strand_id
1 'polypeptide(L)' 'MQLGFYKFVKSRKGLSVMGVVVGIILLVAAALPVAQDVVDNSTATGTTRTIINLVPLFIAIAAIVFVARGTGLSE' A
#
# COMPACT_ATOMS: atom_id res chain seq x y z
N MET A 1 -12.61 -22.21 38.73
CA MET A 1 -12.81 -22.46 37.28
C MET A 1 -13.35 -21.18 36.63
N GLN A 2 -12.73 -20.74 35.53
CA GLN A 2 -13.35 -19.95 34.43
C GLN A 2 -13.62 -18.42 34.51
N LEU A 3 -12.74 -17.57 35.07
CA LEU A 3 -12.94 -16.10 34.90
C LEU A 3 -11.73 -15.32 34.35
N GLY A 4 -10.61 -15.96 34.04
CA GLY A 4 -9.37 -15.27 33.63
C GLY A 4 -9.08 -15.19 32.12
N PHE A 5 -9.76 -15.96 31.27
CA PHE A 5 -9.29 -16.19 29.88
C PHE A 5 -9.99 -15.35 28.79
N TYR A 6 -11.10 -14.66 29.09
CA TYR A 6 -11.88 -13.94 28.07
C TYR A 6 -11.33 -12.57 27.68
N LYS A 7 -10.32 -12.03 28.38
CA LYS A 7 -9.79 -10.68 28.11
C LYS A 7 -8.60 -10.62 27.14
N PHE A 8 -8.17 -11.73 26.55
CA PHE A 8 -6.92 -11.76 25.78
C PHE A 8 -7.07 -11.62 24.25
N VAL A 9 -8.27 -11.76 23.67
CA VAL A 9 -8.42 -11.89 22.21
C VAL A 9 -9.26 -10.78 21.59
N LYS A 10 -8.95 -9.51 21.89
CA LYS A 10 -9.34 -8.42 20.97
C LYS A 10 -8.42 -7.22 21.09
N SER A 11 -7.14 -7.41 20.81
CA SER A 11 -6.25 -6.31 20.46
C SER A 11 -6.68 -5.81 19.07
N ARG A 12 -7.72 -4.97 19.02
CA ARG A 12 -7.94 -4.06 17.90
C ARG A 12 -6.75 -3.10 17.92
N LYS A 13 -5.62 -3.49 17.32
CA LYS A 13 -4.63 -2.53 16.87
C LYS A 13 -5.34 -1.71 15.80
N GLY A 14 -6.00 -0.63 16.22
CA GLY A 14 -6.52 0.36 15.29
C GLY A 14 -5.34 0.79 14.45
N LEU A 15 -5.41 0.54 13.14
CA LEU A 15 -4.37 0.95 12.22
C LEU A 15 -4.31 2.48 12.31
N SER A 16 -3.31 3.01 13.01
CA SER A 16 -3.17 4.45 13.17
C SER A 16 -2.99 5.06 11.79
N VAL A 17 -3.65 6.20 11.52
CA VAL A 17 -3.55 6.92 10.23
C VAL A 17 -2.08 7.12 9.84
N MET A 18 -1.21 7.39 10.83
CA MET A 18 0.23 7.51 10.61
C MET A 18 0.86 6.20 10.10
N GLY A 19 0.44 5.05 10.63
CA GLY A 19 0.91 3.74 10.17
C GLY A 19 0.47 3.42 8.74
N VAL A 20 -0.73 3.87 8.34
CA VAL A 20 -1.21 3.77 6.95
C VAL A 20 -0.36 4.62 6.02
N VAL A 21 -0.16 5.89 6.37
CA VAL A 21 0.63 6.84 5.55
C VAL A 21 2.06 6.34 5.37
N VAL A 22 2.71 5.92 6.45
CA VAL A 22 4.07 5.36 6.39
C VAL A 22 4.10 4.08 5.56
N GLY A 23 3.11 3.19 5.72
CA GLY A 23 2.99 1.96 4.92
C GLY A 23 2.88 2.22 3.43
N ILE A 24 2.07 3.20 3.02
CA ILE A 24 1.93 3.59 1.61
C ILE A 24 3.25 4.17 1.07
N ILE A 25 3.91 5.05 1.83
CA ILE A 25 5.19 5.64 1.42
C ILE A 25 6.24 4.54 1.20
N LEU A 26 6.35 3.57 2.10
CA LEU A 26 7.29 2.46 1.96
C LEU A 26 6.97 1.58 0.75
N LEU A 27 5.68 1.36 0.48
CA LEU A 27 5.24 0.59 -0.68
C LEU A 27 5.62 1.30 -1.99
N VAL A 28 5.36 2.61 -2.09
CA VAL A 28 5.73 3.42 -3.27
C VAL A 28 7.25 3.48 -3.44
N ALA A 29 7.99 3.67 -2.35
CA ALA A 29 9.45 3.68 -2.38
C ALA A 29 10.03 2.36 -2.92
N ALA A 30 9.41 1.22 -2.63
CA ALA A 30 9.80 -0.07 -3.17
C ALA A 30 9.39 -0.27 -4.65
N ALA A 31 8.28 0.33 -5.08
CA ALA A 31 7.77 0.22 -6.46
C ALA A 31 8.55 1.09 -7.47
N LEU A 32 9.07 2.24 -7.04
CA LEU A 32 9.84 3.16 -7.90
C LEU A 32 11.07 2.53 -8.58
N PRO A 33 12.00 1.86 -7.87
CA PRO A 33 13.18 1.28 -8.52
C PRO A 33 12.80 0.18 -9.51
N VAL A 34 11.76 -0.60 -9.24
CA VAL A 34 11.27 -1.63 -10.17
C VAL A 34 10.74 -0.99 -11.46
N ALA A 35 10.03 0.13 -11.37
CA ALA A 35 9.57 0.85 -12.56
C ALA A 35 10.75 1.45 -13.35
N GLN A 36 11.77 1.96 -12.65
CA GLN A 36 13.00 2.46 -13.28
C GLN A 36 13.75 1.34 -14.01
N ASP A 37 13.90 0.16 -13.40
CA ASP A 37 14.53 -1.00 -14.03
C ASP A 37 13.78 -1.44 -15.30
N VAL A 38 12.45 -1.46 -15.27
CA VAL A 38 11.65 -1.78 -16.47
C VAL A 38 11.85 -0.73 -17.56
N VAL A 39 11.90 0.54 -17.19
CA VAL A 39 12.15 1.63 -18.15
C VAL A 39 13.54 1.52 -18.78
N ASP A 40 14.56 1.27 -17.98
CA ASP A 40 15.95 1.24 -18.43
C ASP A 40 16.29 -0.01 -19.25
N ASN A 41 15.62 -1.13 -18.98
CA ASN A 41 15.78 -2.38 -19.73
C ASN A 41 14.78 -2.54 -20.88
N SER A 42 13.84 -1.61 -21.05
CA SER A 42 12.89 -1.64 -22.17
C SER A 42 13.38 -0.79 -23.34
N THR A 43 13.20 -1.29 -24.56
CA THR A 43 13.24 -0.48 -25.79
C THR A 43 12.00 0.41 -25.95
N ALA A 44 11.19 0.56 -24.89
CA ALA A 44 9.98 1.35 -24.91
C ALA A 44 10.32 2.85 -25.00
N THR A 45 9.81 3.49 -26.05
CA THR A 45 9.97 4.92 -26.30
C THR A 45 8.63 5.64 -26.16
N GLY A 46 8.67 6.95 -25.94
CA GLY A 46 7.49 7.81 -25.89
C GLY A 46 6.46 7.37 -24.85
N THR A 47 5.21 7.17 -25.29
CA THR A 47 4.02 6.92 -24.46
C THR A 47 4.13 5.68 -23.59
N THR A 48 4.78 4.60 -24.05
CA THR A 48 4.93 3.38 -23.26
C THR A 48 5.79 3.62 -22.01
N ARG A 49 6.82 4.47 -22.12
CA ARG A 49 7.67 4.89 -21.00
C ARG A 49 6.86 5.69 -19.96
N THR A 50 5.95 6.55 -20.42
CA THR A 50 5.02 7.29 -19.56
C THR A 50 4.08 6.37 -18.80
N ILE A 51 3.50 5.36 -19.46
CA ILE A 51 2.59 4.41 -18.82
C ILE A 51 3.32 3.60 -17.74
N ILE A 52 4.53 3.11 -18.01
CA ILE A 52 5.34 2.35 -17.04
C ILE A 52 5.66 3.22 -15.81
N ASN A 53 6.02 4.49 -16.01
CA ASN A 53 6.27 5.42 -14.91
C ASN A 53 5.03 5.74 -14.06
N LEU A 54 3.82 5.54 -14.58
CA LEU A 54 2.57 5.71 -13.84
C LEU A 54 2.17 4.45 -13.07
N VAL A 55 2.77 3.29 -13.34
CA VAL A 55 2.45 2.03 -12.63
C VAL A 55 2.59 2.17 -11.11
N PRO A 56 3.68 2.75 -10.54
CA PRO A 56 3.79 2.96 -9.11
C PRO A 56 2.65 3.81 -8.53
N LEU A 57 2.19 4.83 -9.27
CA LEU A 57 1.07 5.68 -8.86
C LEU A 57 -0.22 4.87 -8.75
N PHE A 58 -0.53 4.04 -9.76
CA PHE A 58 -1.73 3.20 -9.74
C PHE A 58 -1.70 2.15 -8.62
N ILE A 59 -0.54 1.58 -8.33
CA ILE A 59 -0.36 0.69 -7.19
C ILE A 59 -0.60 1.44 -5.87
N ALA A 60 -0.10 2.66 -5.73
CA ALA A 60 -0.33 3.50 -4.55
C ALA A 60 -1.83 3.78 -4.34
N ILE A 61 -2.54 4.16 -5.40
CA ILE A 61 -3.98 4.42 -5.36
C ILE A 61 -4.74 3.15 -4.98
N ALA A 62 -4.41 2.01 -5.60
CA ALA A 62 -5.02 0.72 -5.27
C ALA A 62 -4.77 0.34 -3.81
N ALA A 63 -3.56 0.55 -3.29
CA ALA A 63 -3.22 0.32 -1.90
C ALA A 63 -4.03 1.24 -0.96
N ILE A 64 -4.17 2.52 -1.30
CA ILE A 64 -5.00 3.48 -0.54
C ILE A 64 -6.46 3.03 -0.51
N VAL A 65 -7.03 2.66 -1.66
CA VAL A 65 -8.43 2.21 -1.75
C VAL A 65 -8.65 0.91 -0.98
N PHE A 66 -7.72 -0.04 -1.11
CA PHE A 66 -7.76 -1.31 -0.39
C PHE A 66 -7.68 -1.10 1.12
N VAL A 67 -6.77 -0.24 1.58
CA VAL A 67 -6.65 0.11 3.00
C VAL A 67 -7.92 0.84 3.46
N ALA A 68 -8.41 1.85 2.74
CA ALA A 68 -9.65 2.56 3.11
C ALA A 68 -10.85 1.62 3.29
N ARG A 69 -10.99 0.62 2.42
CA ARG A 69 -12.04 -0.42 2.54
C ARG A 69 -11.76 -1.44 3.63
N GLY A 70 -10.51 -1.82 3.84
CA GLY A 70 -10.11 -2.81 4.86
C GLY A 70 -10.07 -2.25 6.28
N THR A 71 -9.82 -0.95 6.46
CA THR A 71 -9.74 -0.28 7.76
C THR A 71 -11.08 0.27 8.25
N GLY A 72 -12.14 0.18 7.44
CA GLY A 72 -13.45 0.71 7.82
C GLY A 72 -13.47 2.24 7.93
N LEU A 73 -12.72 2.95 7.07
CA LEU A 73 -12.94 4.40 6.83
C LEU A 73 -14.18 4.63 5.95
N SER A 74 -15.15 3.72 6.02
CA SER A 74 -16.53 3.95 5.64
C SER A 74 -17.29 4.22 6.94
N GLU A 75 -17.49 5.50 7.24
CA GLU A 75 -18.75 5.90 7.87
C GLU A 75 -19.88 5.74 6.83
#